data_AF-A0AAE0LYU6-F1
#
_entry.id   AF-A0AAE0LYU6-F1
#
_cell.length_a   1.000
_cell.length_b   1.000
_cell.length_c   1.000
_cell.angle_alpha   90.00
_cell.angle_beta   90.00
_cell.angle_gamma   90.00
#
_symmetry.space_group_name_H-M   'P 1'
#
loop_
_entity.id
_entity.type
_entity.pdbx_description
1 polymer ?
#
loop_
_entity_poly.entity_id
_entity_poly.type
_entity_poly.pdbx_seq_one_letter_code
_entity_poly.pdbx_strand_id
1 'polypeptide(L)'
;MAFRNEYAHRKVAETSAKSCEICFKPSTSVLITADNKDFFYVCPSHLKDPGFCTPKIDQAAIEARKKKELEEEIERVKKEYEEKKKKKEEKEKKDKDKKDKDKKKDDKEKKEDDKKDDDKAESKEEVKTPPPVEDEEPRVFELKATFYQGRLKKKRDAEIAKRQAEISKRNWERLQDPSLFPSVPKKLP
;
A
#
# COMPACT_ATOMS: atom_id res chain seq x y z
N MET A 1 23.50 3.46 17.70
CA MET A 1 23.53 2.71 16.42
C MET A 1 22.47 3.22 15.44
N ALA A 2 22.82 3.38 14.17
CA ALA A 2 21.84 3.64 13.11
C ALA A 2 21.21 2.33 12.62
N PHE A 3 19.94 2.34 12.26
CA PHE A 3 19.17 1.16 11.81
C PHE A 3 18.39 1.54 10.55
N ARG A 4 18.12 0.62 9.62
CA ARG A 4 17.49 0.97 8.33
C ARG A 4 16.08 1.56 8.52
N ASN A 5 15.70 2.48 7.64
CA ASN A 5 14.38 3.11 7.63
C ASN A 5 13.32 2.17 7.03
N GLU A 6 13.18 0.96 7.57
CA GLU A 6 12.26 -0.06 7.06
C GLU A 6 11.40 -0.53 8.21
N TYR A 7 10.09 -0.27 8.12
CA TYR A 7 9.14 -0.53 9.19
C TYR A 7 8.02 -1.44 8.71
N ALA A 8 7.92 -2.60 9.34
CA ALA A 8 6.81 -3.51 9.12
C ALA A 8 5.60 -3.10 9.97
N HIS A 9 4.42 -3.04 9.35
CA HIS A 9 3.16 -2.84 10.05
C HIS A 9 2.65 -4.14 10.66
N ARG A 10 2.40 -4.11 11.96
CA ARG A 10 1.77 -5.20 12.72
C ARG A 10 0.60 -4.66 13.53
N LYS A 11 -0.48 -5.44 13.62
CA LYS A 11 -1.60 -5.17 14.51
C LYS A 11 -1.40 -5.98 15.80
N VAL A 12 -1.62 -5.34 16.94
CA VAL A 12 -1.52 -5.93 18.27
C VAL A 12 -2.91 -5.94 18.92
N ALA A 13 -3.11 -6.80 19.92
CA ALA A 13 -4.37 -6.89 20.65
C ALA A 13 -4.74 -5.56 21.32
N GLU A 14 -6.05 -5.29 21.45
CA GLU A 14 -6.60 -4.07 22.05
C GLU A 14 -6.14 -3.85 23.50
N THR A 15 -5.92 -4.92 24.25
CA THR A 15 -5.39 -4.88 25.62
C THR A 15 -3.99 -4.28 25.73
N SER A 16 -3.24 -4.28 24.63
CA SER A 16 -1.88 -3.73 24.52
C SER A 16 -1.84 -2.44 23.68
N ALA A 17 -3.00 -1.83 23.45
CA ALA A 17 -3.10 -0.55 22.74
C ALA A 17 -2.33 0.53 23.49
N LYS A 18 -1.52 1.29 22.75
CA LYS A 18 -0.82 2.46 23.27
C LYS A 18 -1.15 3.69 22.42
N SER A 19 -0.87 4.85 22.99
CA SER A 19 -1.06 6.14 22.33
C SER A 19 -0.21 6.23 21.05
N CYS A 20 -0.83 6.66 19.96
CA CYS A 20 -0.14 7.01 18.72
C CYS A 20 0.86 8.15 18.96
N GLU A 21 2.05 8.10 18.38
CA GLU A 21 3.06 9.17 18.58
C GLU A 21 2.71 10.52 17.92
N ILE A 22 1.68 10.56 17.06
CA ILE A 22 1.32 11.77 16.31
C ILE A 22 0.12 12.47 16.95
N CYS A 23 -0.96 11.73 17.19
CA CYS A 23 -2.20 12.30 17.76
C CYS A 23 -2.50 11.83 19.18
N PHE A 24 -1.65 10.97 19.76
CA PHE A 24 -1.81 10.43 21.11
C PHE A 24 -3.10 9.63 21.38
N LYS A 25 -3.92 9.39 20.34
CA LYS A 25 -5.08 8.51 20.42
C LYS A 25 -4.64 7.05 20.61
N PRO A 26 -5.36 6.24 21.41
CA PRO A 26 -5.03 4.83 21.56
C PRO A 26 -5.14 4.12 20.21
N SER A 27 -4.12 3.32 19.89
CA SER A 27 -4.01 2.61 18.62
C SER A 27 -3.46 1.20 18.84
N THR A 28 -3.90 0.27 17.99
CA THR A 28 -3.49 -1.14 17.98
C THR A 28 -2.46 -1.45 16.89
N SER A 29 -2.22 -0.50 15.98
CA SER A 29 -1.25 -0.62 14.89
C SER A 29 0.13 -0.14 15.31
N VAL A 30 1.13 -0.98 15.05
CA VAL A 30 2.53 -0.79 15.43
C VAL A 30 3.42 -0.91 14.20
N LEU A 31 4.34 0.03 14.07
CA LEU A 31 5.42 -0.01 13.09
C LEU A 31 6.69 -0.51 13.78
N ILE A 32 7.27 -1.61 13.26
CA ILE A 32 8.42 -2.30 13.86
C ILE A 32 9.53 -2.45 12.81
N THR A 33 10.76 -2.09 13.20
CA THR A 33 11.95 -2.36 12.38
C THR A 33 12.27 -3.85 12.32
N ALA A 34 12.83 -4.35 11.22
CA ALA A 34 13.20 -5.77 11.10
C ALA A 34 14.12 -6.27 12.23
N ASP A 35 14.99 -5.39 12.72
CA ASP A 35 15.93 -5.68 13.81
C ASP A 35 15.31 -5.54 15.22
N ASN A 36 14.01 -5.21 15.33
CA ASN A 36 13.32 -4.86 16.59
C ASN A 36 14.00 -3.75 17.41
N LYS A 37 14.92 -2.98 16.81
CA LYS A 37 15.65 -1.89 17.47
C LYS A 37 14.74 -0.74 17.81
N ASP A 38 13.72 -0.52 17.00
CA ASP A 38 12.76 0.56 17.15
C ASP A 38 11.35 0.10 16.79
N PHE A 39 10.39 0.54 17.61
CA PHE A 39 8.97 0.25 17.45
C PHE A 39 8.15 1.41 18.00
N PHE A 40 7.01 1.69 17.39
CA PHE A 40 6.09 2.74 17.86
C PHE A 40 4.68 2.52 17.33
N TYR A 41 3.72 3.16 18.01
CA TYR A 41 2.31 3.04 17.72
C TYR A 41 1.85 4.18 16.82
N VAL A 42 1.05 3.84 15.81
CA VAL A 42 0.52 4.77 14.82
C VAL A 42 -0.92 4.40 14.57
N CYS A 43 -1.87 5.34 14.62
CA CYS A 43 -3.24 5.03 14.24
C CYS A 43 -3.40 4.97 12.71
N PRO A 44 -4.36 4.20 12.19
CA PRO A 44 -4.55 4.00 10.75
C PRO A 44 -4.81 5.30 9.98
N SER A 45 -5.34 6.35 10.64
CA SER A 45 -5.51 7.66 10.02
C SER A 45 -4.19 8.31 9.61
N HIS A 46 -3.12 8.12 10.39
CA HIS A 46 -1.79 8.67 10.06
C HIS A 46 -0.96 7.71 9.20
N LEU A 47 -1.31 6.43 9.16
CA LEU A 47 -0.68 5.49 8.24
C LEU A 47 -0.98 5.85 6.77
N LYS A 48 -2.15 6.44 6.53
CA LYS A 48 -2.60 6.95 5.22
C LYS A 48 -2.01 8.33 4.86
N ASP A 49 -1.33 8.99 5.79
CA ASP A 49 -0.78 10.32 5.55
C ASP A 49 0.52 10.25 4.74
N PRO A 50 0.54 10.75 3.48
CA PRO A 50 1.75 10.78 2.66
C PRO A 50 2.83 11.70 3.24
N GLY A 51 2.48 12.56 4.20
CA GLY A 51 3.39 13.37 5.01
C GLY A 51 4.27 12.55 5.96
N PHE A 52 3.77 11.39 6.40
CA PHE A 52 4.33 10.64 7.51
C PHE A 52 5.08 9.38 7.05
N CYS A 53 4.38 8.49 6.37
CA CYS A 53 4.90 7.21 5.87
C CYS A 53 4.66 7.10 4.38
N THR A 54 5.70 6.73 3.64
CA THR A 54 5.58 6.28 2.27
C THR A 54 5.61 4.76 2.29
N PRO A 55 4.59 4.08 1.74
CA PRO A 55 4.63 2.64 1.67
C PRO A 55 5.84 2.22 0.82
N LYS A 56 6.75 1.43 1.39
CA LYS A 56 7.91 0.90 0.68
C LYS A 56 7.44 -0.31 -0.10
N ILE A 57 6.61 -0.02 -1.09
CA ILE A 57 6.29 -0.96 -2.13
C ILE A 57 7.43 -0.81 -3.12
N ASP A 58 8.09 -1.90 -3.50
CA ASP A 58 8.84 -1.93 -4.74
C ASP A 58 7.88 -1.46 -5.85
N GLN A 59 8.02 -0.20 -6.29
CA GLN A 59 7.18 0.39 -7.33
C GLN A 59 7.18 -0.49 -8.59
N ALA A 60 8.26 -1.23 -8.82
CA ALA A 60 8.38 -2.26 -9.84
C ALA A 60 7.38 -3.43 -9.71
N ALA A 61 7.00 -3.85 -8.51
CA ALA A 61 6.07 -4.98 -8.30
C ALA A 61 4.61 -4.55 -8.54
N ILE A 62 4.23 -3.34 -8.14
CA ILE A 62 2.90 -2.79 -8.47
C ILE A 62 2.81 -2.39 -9.94
N GLU A 63 3.87 -1.83 -10.52
CA GLU A 63 3.90 -1.58 -11.96
C GLU A 63 3.89 -2.87 -12.76
N ALA A 64 4.54 -3.94 -12.30
CA ALA A 64 4.46 -5.25 -12.96
C ALA A 64 3.06 -5.86 -12.84
N ARG A 65 2.37 -5.70 -11.71
CA ARG A 65 0.97 -6.15 -11.58
C ARG A 65 0.01 -5.32 -12.42
N LYS A 66 0.15 -3.98 -12.42
CA LYS A 66 -0.62 -3.10 -13.30
C LYS A 66 -0.33 -3.34 -14.77
N LYS A 67 0.92 -3.61 -15.15
CA LYS A 67 1.29 -3.97 -16.53
C LYS A 67 0.65 -5.30 -16.93
N LYS A 68 0.63 -6.31 -16.05
CA LYS A 68 -0.06 -7.58 -16.30
C LYS A 68 -1.58 -7.40 -16.45
N GLU A 69 -2.22 -6.64 -15.56
CA GLU A 69 -3.66 -6.36 -15.66
C GLU A 69 -4.01 -5.57 -16.93
N LEU A 70 -3.18 -4.60 -17.32
CA LEU A 70 -3.34 -3.86 -18.57
C LEU A 70 -3.09 -4.74 -19.81
N GLU A 71 -2.11 -5.65 -19.76
CA GLU A 71 -1.82 -6.61 -20.83
C GLU A 71 -2.98 -7.60 -21.02
N GLU A 72 -3.57 -8.10 -19.94
CA GLU A 72 -4.77 -8.96 -19.97
C GLU A 72 -5.99 -8.22 -20.55
N GLU A 73 -6.18 -6.94 -20.21
CA GLU A 73 -7.24 -6.11 -20.81
C GLU A 73 -7.02 -5.90 -22.31
N ILE A 74 -5.79 -5.60 -22.71
CA ILE A 74 -5.41 -5.41 -24.11
C ILE A 74 -5.62 -6.71 -24.90
N GLU A 75 -5.32 -7.87 -24.31
CA GLU A 75 -5.57 -9.17 -24.95
C GLU A 75 -7.06 -9.46 -25.13
N ARG A 76 -7.91 -9.15 -24.13
CA ARG A 76 -9.37 -9.31 -24.27
C ARG A 76 -9.91 -8.43 -25.39
N VAL A 77 -9.54 -7.16 -25.40
CA VAL A 77 -9.97 -6.21 -26.44
C VAL A 77 -9.49 -6.63 -27.82
N LYS A 78 -8.25 -7.14 -27.95
CA LYS A 78 -7.74 -7.67 -29.23
C LYS A 78 -8.53 -8.90 -29.69
N LYS A 79 -8.82 -9.85 -28.81
CA LYS A 79 -9.63 -11.04 -29.12
C LYS A 79 -11.03 -10.65 -29.57
N GLU A 80 -11.69 -9.73 -28.87
CA GLU A 80 -13.00 -9.20 -29.28
C GLU A 80 -12.97 -8.49 -30.63
N TYR A 81 -11.91 -7.72 -30.90
CA TYR A 81 -11.76 -6.98 -32.16
C TYR A 81 -11.52 -7.92 -33.34
N GLU A 82 -10.70 -8.96 -33.17
CA GLU A 82 -10.44 -9.98 -34.19
C GLU A 82 -11.67 -10.83 -34.49
N GLU A 83 -12.45 -11.22 -33.48
CA GLU A 83 -13.71 -11.94 -33.69
C GLU A 83 -14.75 -11.07 -34.39
N LYS A 84 -14.86 -9.79 -34.02
CA LYS A 84 -15.73 -8.83 -34.71
C LYS A 84 -15.28 -8.62 -36.17
N LYS A 85 -13.98 -8.59 -36.45
CA LYS A 85 -13.44 -8.48 -37.81
C LYS A 85 -13.72 -9.73 -38.65
N LYS A 86 -13.47 -10.93 -38.11
CA LYS A 86 -13.78 -12.20 -38.79
C LYS A 86 -15.27 -12.35 -39.06
N LYS A 87 -16.14 -11.99 -38.11
CA LYS A 87 -17.60 -11.96 -38.32
C LYS A 87 -18.03 -10.96 -39.40
N LYS A 88 -17.36 -9.81 -39.52
CA LYS A 88 -17.60 -8.84 -40.61
C LYS A 88 -17.13 -9.39 -41.97
N GLU A 89 -15.93 -9.97 -42.02
CA GLU A 89 -15.37 -10.55 -43.26
C GLU A 89 -16.16 -11.78 -43.73
N GLU A 90 -16.65 -12.64 -42.83
CA GLU A 90 -17.56 -13.75 -43.19
C GLU A 90 -18.90 -13.25 -43.70
N LYS A 91 -19.49 -12.22 -43.07
CA LYS A 91 -20.72 -11.60 -43.57
C LYS A 91 -20.51 -11.01 -44.98
N GLU A 92 -19.40 -10.32 -45.20
CA GLU A 92 -19.10 -9.70 -46.50
C GLU A 92 -18.82 -10.73 -47.59
N LYS A 93 -18.15 -11.84 -47.26
CA LYS A 93 -17.97 -12.98 -48.19
C LYS A 93 -19.30 -13.66 -48.49
N LYS A 94 -20.17 -13.85 -47.50
CA LYS A 94 -21.48 -14.49 -47.67
C LYS A 94 -22.45 -13.62 -48.48
N ASP A 95 -22.36 -12.30 -48.37
CA ASP A 95 -23.11 -11.35 -49.23
C ASP A 95 -22.56 -11.31 -50.66
N LYS A 96 -21.24 -11.40 -50.87
CA LYS A 96 -20.64 -11.52 -52.22
C LYS A 96 -21.01 -12.84 -52.91
N ASP A 97 -21.01 -13.96 -52.19
CA ASP A 97 -21.38 -15.28 -52.72
C ASP A 97 -22.89 -15.35 -53.06
N LYS A 98 -23.75 -14.70 -52.26
CA LYS A 98 -25.18 -14.53 -52.61
C LYS A 98 -25.38 -13.64 -53.84
N LYS A 99 -24.56 -12.61 -54.05
CA LYS A 99 -24.67 -11.72 -55.21
C LYS A 99 -24.18 -12.36 -56.53
N ASP A 100 -23.31 -13.36 -56.47
CA ASP A 100 -22.87 -14.14 -57.65
C ASP A 100 -23.89 -15.25 -58.03
N LYS A 101 -24.71 -15.69 -57.08
CA LYS A 101 -25.80 -16.68 -57.32
C LYS A 101 -27.12 -16.05 -57.79
N ASP A 102 -27.20 -14.72 -57.86
CA ASP A 102 -28.40 -13.96 -58.28
C ASP A 102 -28.26 -13.31 -59.67
N LYS A 103 -27.42 -13.89 -60.53
CA LYS A 103 -27.34 -13.54 -61.96
C LYS A 103 -27.97 -14.58 -62.88
N LYS A 104 -28.84 -15.44 -62.34
CA LYS A 104 -29.56 -16.46 -63.11
C LYS A 104 -30.93 -16.83 -62.51
N LYS A 105 -31.80 -15.86 -62.30
CA LYS A 105 -33.25 -16.04 -62.45
C LYS A 105 -33.96 -14.70 -62.44
N ASP A 106 -34.23 -14.22 -63.64
CA ASP A 106 -35.23 -13.17 -63.86
C ASP A 106 -36.63 -13.78 -63.76
N ASP A 107 -37.56 -12.90 -63.41
CA ASP A 107 -39.03 -12.99 -63.50
C ASP A 107 -39.79 -13.83 -62.45
N LYS A 108 -40.41 -13.13 -61.47
CA LYS A 108 -41.86 -12.85 -61.44
C LYS A 108 -42.31 -12.19 -60.12
N GLU A 109 -43.16 -11.16 -60.25
CA GLU A 109 -43.94 -10.43 -59.23
C GLU A 109 -44.49 -11.29 -58.06
N LYS A 110 -44.79 -10.82 -56.84
CA LYS A 110 -45.70 -9.70 -56.50
C LYS A 110 -45.81 -9.55 -54.94
N LYS A 111 -46.00 -8.30 -54.49
CA LYS A 111 -46.85 -7.79 -53.37
C LYS A 111 -46.50 -8.07 -51.89
N GLU A 112 -46.56 -6.95 -51.12
CA GLU A 112 -47.16 -6.74 -49.77
C GLU A 112 -46.66 -7.61 -48.59
N ASP A 113 -46.46 -7.17 -47.35
CA ASP A 113 -46.80 -5.96 -46.59
C ASP A 113 -46.01 -6.01 -45.25
N ASP A 114 -46.05 -4.91 -44.51
CA ASP A 114 -46.05 -4.83 -43.04
C ASP A 114 -44.74 -4.79 -42.20
N LYS A 115 -44.59 -3.58 -41.61
CA LYS A 115 -44.22 -3.22 -40.23
C LYS A 115 -42.81 -3.39 -39.65
N LYS A 116 -42.27 -2.20 -39.34
CA LYS A 116 -41.52 -1.82 -38.13
C LYS A 116 -42.04 -2.49 -36.83
N ASP A 117 -41.10 -2.91 -35.99
CA ASP A 117 -40.94 -2.59 -34.55
C ASP A 117 -39.60 -3.23 -34.11
N ASP A 118 -38.51 -2.47 -33.87
CA ASP A 118 -38.12 -1.89 -32.58
C ASP A 118 -38.65 -2.66 -31.36
N ASP A 119 -37.87 -3.62 -30.85
CA ASP A 119 -37.94 -3.92 -29.42
C ASP A 119 -36.56 -4.26 -28.84
N LYS A 120 -36.22 -3.43 -27.87
CA LYS A 120 -35.00 -3.31 -27.11
C LYS A 120 -35.34 -3.86 -25.73
N ALA A 121 -34.90 -5.07 -25.42
CA ALA A 121 -35.05 -5.64 -24.08
C ALA A 121 -33.74 -6.27 -23.60
N GLU A 122 -32.99 -5.42 -22.91
CA GLU A 122 -32.08 -5.67 -21.79
C GLU A 122 -31.91 -7.13 -21.33
N SER A 123 -30.80 -7.76 -21.74
CA SER A 123 -30.19 -8.82 -20.96
C SER A 123 -29.29 -8.18 -19.90
N LYS A 124 -29.82 -8.03 -18.67
CA LYS A 124 -29.02 -7.79 -17.46
C LYS A 124 -28.10 -8.99 -17.25
N GLU A 125 -26.87 -8.91 -17.74
CA GLU A 125 -25.79 -9.73 -17.21
C GLU A 125 -25.38 -9.17 -15.85
N GLU A 126 -25.64 -9.98 -14.84
CA GLU A 126 -25.17 -9.78 -13.48
C GLU A 126 -23.65 -9.58 -13.47
N VAL A 127 -23.25 -8.35 -13.13
CA VAL A 127 -21.90 -8.01 -12.72
C VAL A 127 -21.59 -8.86 -11.48
N LYS A 128 -20.90 -9.98 -11.70
CA LYS A 128 -20.15 -10.66 -10.63
C LYS A 128 -19.08 -9.68 -10.18
N THR A 129 -19.38 -8.99 -9.09
CA THR A 129 -18.38 -8.30 -8.29
C THR A 129 -17.29 -9.32 -7.93
N PRO A 130 -16.02 -9.09 -8.32
CA PRO A 130 -14.93 -9.87 -7.76
C PRO A 130 -14.91 -9.60 -6.24
N PRO A 131 -14.50 -10.59 -5.42
CA PRO A 131 -14.37 -10.41 -3.99
C PRO A 131 -13.46 -9.20 -3.70
N PRO A 132 -13.66 -8.47 -2.60
CA PRO A 132 -12.76 -7.40 -2.22
C PRO A 132 -11.37 -8.02 -2.12
N VAL A 133 -10.51 -7.65 -3.07
CA VAL A 133 -9.08 -7.96 -3.02
C VAL A 133 -8.65 -7.35 -1.70
N GLU A 134 -8.33 -8.20 -0.73
CA GLU A 134 -7.80 -7.75 0.55
C GLU A 134 -6.72 -6.76 0.19
N ASP A 135 -6.94 -5.50 0.56
CA ASP A 135 -5.95 -4.45 0.46
C ASP A 135 -4.71 -5.01 1.17
N GLU A 136 -3.77 -5.57 0.40
CA GLU A 136 -2.46 -5.95 0.87
C GLU A 136 -1.76 -4.62 1.15
N GLU A 137 -2.20 -3.97 2.22
CA GLU A 137 -1.61 -2.77 2.78
C GLU A 137 -0.12 -3.07 2.83
N PRO A 138 0.70 -2.27 2.13
CA PRO A 138 2.11 -2.51 1.99
C PRO A 138 2.70 -2.83 3.34
N ARG A 139 3.04 -4.09 3.57
CA ARG A 139 3.35 -4.53 4.93
C ARG A 139 4.63 -3.86 5.46
N VAL A 140 5.38 -3.19 4.57
CA VAL A 140 6.58 -2.42 4.85
C VAL A 140 6.41 -0.96 4.43
N PHE A 141 6.77 -0.05 5.34
CA PHE A 141 6.72 1.39 5.21
C PHE A 141 8.09 2.01 5.42
N GLU A 142 8.35 3.11 4.73
CA GLU A 142 9.45 4.03 4.97
C GLU A 142 8.91 5.29 5.65
N LEU A 143 9.56 5.75 6.71
CA LEU A 143 9.25 7.06 7.29
C LEU A 143 9.86 8.17 6.44
N LYS A 144 9.25 9.35 6.41
CA LYS A 144 9.96 10.53 5.88
C LYS A 144 11.22 10.85 6.67
N ALA A 145 12.17 11.49 6.00
CA ALA A 145 13.47 11.83 6.54
C ALA A 145 13.39 12.58 7.88
N THR A 146 12.45 13.51 8.04
CA THR A 146 12.27 14.28 9.29
C THR A 146 11.93 13.39 10.48
N PHE A 147 10.95 12.50 10.32
CA PHE A 147 10.56 11.55 11.36
C PHE A 147 11.67 10.55 11.64
N TYR A 148 12.25 9.95 10.61
CA TYR A 148 13.33 8.98 10.77
C TYR A 148 14.56 9.60 11.48
N GLN A 149 14.96 10.82 11.12
CA GLN A 149 16.01 11.56 11.83
C GLN A 149 15.65 11.83 13.29
N GLY A 150 14.39 12.21 13.56
CA GLY A 150 13.89 12.40 14.92
C GLY A 150 14.02 11.12 15.77
N ARG A 151 13.72 9.96 15.19
CA ARG A 151 13.86 8.67 15.86
C ARG A 151 15.32 8.31 16.14
N LEU A 152 16.21 8.55 15.18
CA LEU A 152 17.65 8.38 15.38
C LEU A 152 18.20 9.28 16.49
N LYS A 153 17.75 10.55 16.54
CA LYS A 153 18.10 11.48 17.62
C LYS A 153 17.61 10.96 18.97
N LYS A 154 16.33 10.62 19.09
CA LYS A 154 15.73 10.06 20.32
C LYS A 154 16.50 8.84 20.85
N LYS A 155 16.97 7.95 19.96
CA LYS A 155 17.81 6.81 20.34
C LYS A 155 19.19 7.24 20.84
N ARG A 156 19.86 8.16 20.14
CA ARG A 156 21.16 8.70 20.57
C ARG A 156 21.04 9.42 21.91
N ASP A 157 20.02 10.24 22.08
CA ASP A 157 19.77 11.01 23.29
C ASP A 157 19.46 10.08 24.47
N ALA A 158 18.70 9.00 24.25
CA ALA A 158 18.46 7.98 25.26
C ALA A 158 19.75 7.25 25.68
N GLU A 159 20.68 6.99 24.76
CA GLU A 159 21.98 6.38 25.05
C GLU A 159 22.86 7.34 25.88
N ILE A 160 22.91 8.61 25.49
CA ILE A 160 23.64 9.66 26.23
C ILE A 160 23.05 9.84 27.62
N ALA A 161 21.72 9.91 27.74
CA ALA A 161 21.04 10.05 29.03
C ALA A 161 21.31 8.86 29.96
N LYS A 162 21.37 7.63 29.44
CA LYS A 162 21.76 6.44 30.22
C LYS A 162 23.19 6.57 30.75
N ARG A 163 24.14 6.97 29.89
CA ARG A 163 25.53 7.18 30.29
C ARG A 163 25.67 8.29 31.34
N GLN A 164 24.96 9.40 31.16
CA GLN A 164 24.93 10.49 32.12
C GLN A 164 24.32 10.05 33.45
N ALA A 165 23.23 9.28 33.44
CA ALA A 165 22.64 8.74 34.65
C ALA A 165 23.61 7.80 35.41
N GLU A 166 24.38 6.99 34.70
CA GLU A 166 25.41 6.14 35.30
C GLU A 166 26.54 6.96 35.94
N ILE A 167 27.04 7.99 35.24
CA ILE A 167 28.04 8.92 35.78
C ILE A 167 27.51 9.63 37.02
N SER A 168 26.27 10.13 36.97
CA SER A 168 25.63 10.82 38.10
C SER A 168 25.46 9.89 39.30
N LYS A 169 25.07 8.62 39.09
CA LYS A 169 25.02 7.62 40.16
C LYS A 169 26.39 7.39 40.80
N ARG A 170 27.43 7.19 39.99
CA ARG A 170 28.79 7.01 40.48
C ARG A 170 29.32 8.24 41.23
N ASN A 171 28.99 9.43 40.76
CA ASN A 171 29.35 10.67 41.44
C ASN A 171 28.61 10.80 42.78
N TRP A 172 27.35 10.41 42.83
CA TRP A 172 26.57 10.40 44.06
C TRP A 172 27.13 9.40 45.10
N GLU A 173 27.48 8.18 44.67
CA GLU A 173 28.15 7.19 45.54
C GLU A 173 29.46 7.74 46.12
N ARG A 174 30.30 8.36 45.27
CA ARG A 174 31.53 9.01 45.73
C ARG A 174 31.28 10.11 46.77
N LEU A 175 30.25 10.94 46.57
CA LEU A 175 29.87 12.00 47.51
C LEU A 175 29.34 11.45 48.84
N GLN A 176 28.84 10.22 48.88
CA GLN A 176 28.46 9.55 50.13
C GLN A 176 29.67 9.03 50.92
N ASP A 177 30.83 8.83 50.29
CA ASP A 177 32.03 8.37 50.98
C ASP A 177 32.58 9.47 51.91
N PRO A 178 32.60 9.26 53.25
CA PRO A 178 33.09 10.26 54.21
C PRO A 178 34.59 10.56 54.06
N SER A 179 35.34 9.63 53.47
CA SER A 179 36.78 9.78 53.19
C SER A 179 37.09 10.65 51.97
N LEU A 180 36.08 11.01 51.17
CA LEU A 180 36.28 11.86 50.00
C LEU A 180 36.51 13.32 50.40
N PHE A 181 35.98 13.76 51.54
CA PHE A 181 36.13 15.14 52.01
C PHE A 181 37.42 15.29 52.82
N PRO A 182 38.29 16.25 52.49
CA PRO A 182 39.51 16.50 53.26
C PRO A 182 39.15 16.97 54.67
N SER A 183 39.75 16.34 55.68
CA SER A 183 39.55 16.74 57.08
C SER A 183 40.29 18.06 57.37
N VAL A 184 39.66 18.94 58.14
CA VAL A 184 40.27 20.20 58.57
C VAL A 184 41.55 19.92 59.39
N PRO A 185 42.69 20.56 59.06
CA PRO A 185 43.94 20.41 59.82
C PRO A 185 43.75 20.78 61.30
N LYS A 186 44.06 19.85 62.21
CA LYS A 186 43.85 20.00 63.67
C LYS A 186 44.96 20.78 64.38
N LYS A 187 45.94 21.30 63.66
CA LYS A 187 47.05 22.10 64.20
C LYS A 187 46.99 23.49 63.60
N LEU A 188 46.26 24.39 64.25
CA LEU A 188 46.44 25.83 64.05
C LEU A 188 47.65 26.26 64.92
N PRO A 189 48.53 27.15 64.42
CA PRO A 189 49.65 27.71 65.17
C PRO A 189 49.17 28.59 66.34
#